data_AF-A0A1H0PTF4-F1
#
_entry.id   AF-A0A1H0PTF4-F1
#
_cell.length_a   1.000
_cell.length_b   1.000
_cell.length_c   1.000
_cell.angle_alpha   90.00
_cell.angle_beta   90.00
_cell.angle_gamma   90.00
#
_symmetry.space_group_name_H-M   'P 1'
#
loop_
_entity.id
_entity.type
_entity.pdbx_description
1 polymer ?
#
loop_
_entity_poly.entity_id
_entity_poly.type
_entity_poly.pdbx_seq_one_letter_code
_entity_poly.pdbx_strand_id
1 'polypeptide(L)'
;LWTEVCDLSAVLSAIDQGYEVYIVTDTSGGVSKEAHDMAVKRMIQAGATPITWEQYLLELQRDWARSETYKATTDIAKEHGGAYGLGIIYSQAMFGGKEGH
;
A
#
# COMPACT_ATOMS: atom_id res chain seq x y z
N LEU A 1 11.74 7.15 5.18
CA LEU A 1 12.21 6.39 6.36
C LEU A 1 13.24 5.37 5.90
N TRP A 2 14.30 5.12 6.68
CA TRP A 2 15.34 4.14 6.32
C TRP A 2 14.87 2.72 6.61
N THR A 3 14.60 1.97 5.53
CA THR A 3 14.04 0.61 5.60
C THR A 3 14.90 -0.34 6.42
N GLU A 4 16.21 -0.25 6.28
CA GLU A 4 17.21 -1.08 6.95
C GLU A 4 17.48 -0.69 8.41
N VAL A 5 16.94 0.44 8.88
CA VAL A 5 17.18 0.95 10.24
C VAL A 5 15.89 0.97 11.05
N CYS A 6 15.04 1.98 10.84
CA CYS A 6 13.85 2.20 11.65
C CYS A 6 12.74 1.21 11.33
N ASP A 7 12.52 0.90 10.05
CA ASP A 7 11.40 0.03 9.66
C ASP A 7 11.72 -1.41 10.06
N LEU A 8 12.91 -1.92 9.73
CA LEU A 8 13.34 -3.26 10.11
C LEU A 8 13.28 -3.48 11.63
N SER A 9 13.80 -2.55 12.44
CA SER A 9 13.80 -2.70 13.90
C SER A 9 12.38 -2.67 14.49
N ALA A 10 11.51 -1.79 13.98
CA ALA A 10 10.11 -1.73 14.39
C ALA A 10 9.35 -3.01 14.03
N VAL A 11 9.54 -3.53 12.82
CA VAL A 11 8.88 -4.75 12.32
C VAL A 11 9.29 -5.96 13.14
N LEU A 12 10.58 -6.17 13.38
CA LEU A 12 11.05 -7.29 14.20
C LEU A 12 10.51 -7.22 15.62
N SER A 13 10.45 -6.03 16.21
CA SER A 13 9.90 -5.83 17.56
C SER A 13 8.40 -6.09 17.63
N ALA A 14 7.65 -5.71 16.59
CA ALA A 14 6.21 -5.97 16.52
C ALA A 14 5.90 -7.46 16.35
N ILE A 15 6.68 -8.16 15.51
CA ILE A 15 6.57 -9.62 15.35
C ILE A 15 6.88 -10.34 16.68
N ASP A 16 7.93 -9.93 17.39
CA ASP A 16 8.28 -10.52 18.71
C ASP A 16 7.16 -10.32 19.75
N GLN A 17 6.41 -9.22 19.65
CA GLN A 17 5.22 -8.96 20.48
C GLN A 17 3.96 -9.70 20.01
N GLY A 18 4.03 -10.50 18.95
CA GLY A 18 2.92 -11.31 18.43
C GLY A 18 1.95 -10.58 17.50
N TYR A 19 2.33 -9.42 16.96
CA TYR A 19 1.52 -8.71 15.96
C TYR A 19 1.69 -9.34 14.57
N GLU A 20 0.61 -9.30 13.80
CA GLU A 20 0.66 -9.51 12.36
C GLU A 20 1.15 -8.21 11.70
N VAL A 21 2.22 -8.31 10.89
CA VAL A 21 2.90 -7.13 10.36
C VAL A 21 2.85 -7.10 8.85
N TYR A 22 2.23 -6.05 8.32
CA TYR A 22 2.24 -5.71 6.91
C TYR A 22 3.20 -4.54 6.67
N ILE A 23 4.12 -4.66 5.71
CA ILE A 23 5.09 -3.60 5.39
C ILE A 23 4.77 -2.97 4.03
N VAL A 24 4.56 -1.66 4.01
CA VAL A 24 4.22 -0.90 2.80
C VAL A 24 5.50 -0.46 2.09
N THR A 25 6.05 -1.33 1.25
CA THR A 25 7.45 -1.23 0.80
C THR A 25 7.73 -0.03 -0.10
N ASP A 26 6.72 0.44 -0.84
CA ASP A 26 6.82 1.58 -1.76
C ASP A 26 6.63 2.96 -1.09
N THR A 27 6.52 2.99 0.24
CA THR A 27 6.45 4.23 1.04
C THR A 27 7.72 4.53 1.84
N SER A 28 8.70 3.62 1.76
CA SER A 28 10.00 3.72 2.45
C SER A 28 11.15 3.50 1.48
N GLY A 29 12.36 3.90 1.88
CA GLY A 29 13.56 3.75 1.05
C GLY A 29 14.83 3.59 1.89
N GLY A 30 15.77 2.79 1.41
CA GLY A 30 17.07 2.63 2.07
C GLY A 30 18.13 3.59 1.54
N VAL A 31 19.32 3.56 2.14
CA VAL A 31 20.50 4.29 1.61
C VAL A 31 20.89 3.85 0.19
N SER A 32 20.49 2.64 -0.20
CA SER A 32 20.61 2.11 -1.55
C SER A 32 19.48 1.12 -1.81
N LYS A 33 19.28 0.77 -3.09
CA LYS A 33 18.33 -0.30 -3.47
C LYS A 33 18.68 -1.63 -2.80
N GLU A 34 19.95 -2.00 -2.79
CA GLU A 34 20.41 -3.23 -2.16
C GLU A 34 20.11 -3.25 -0.65
N ALA A 35 20.35 -2.13 0.05
CA ALA A 35 20.05 -2.03 1.48
C ALA A 35 18.55 -2.17 1.77
N HIS A 36 17.70 -1.50 0.98
CA HIS A 36 16.25 -1.62 1.07
C HIS A 36 15.78 -3.06 0.81
N ASP A 37 16.20 -3.66 -0.31
CA ASP A 37 15.79 -5.00 -0.72
C ASP A 37 16.21 -6.07 0.30
N MET A 38 17.42 -5.96 0.85
CA MET A 38 17.91 -6.89 1.87
C MET A 38 17.19 -6.74 3.20
N ALA A 39 16.82 -5.52 3.59
CA ALA A 39 16.00 -5.29 4.77
C ALA A 39 14.59 -5.89 4.60
N VAL A 40 13.94 -5.67 3.45
CA VAL A 40 12.63 -6.28 3.13
C VAL A 40 12.71 -7.80 3.14
N LYS A 41 13.72 -8.41 2.52
CA LYS A 41 13.93 -9.87 2.57
C LYS A 41 14.05 -10.40 4.00
N ARG A 42 14.76 -9.68 4.87
CA ARG A 42 14.90 -10.05 6.28
C ARG A 42 13.56 -9.95 7.03
N MET A 43 12.76 -8.93 6.76
CA MET A 43 11.41 -8.79 7.33
C MET A 43 10.50 -9.95 6.90
N ILE A 44 10.54 -10.33 5.62
CA ILE A 44 9.79 -11.49 5.10
C ILE A 44 10.20 -12.78 5.81
N GLN A 45 11.51 -13.01 5.99
CA GLN A 45 12.02 -14.18 6.72
C GLN A 45 11.56 -14.24 8.18
N ALA A 46 11.31 -13.09 8.79
CA ALA A 46 10.75 -12.99 10.14
C ALA A 46 9.23 -13.20 10.19
N GLY A 47 8.54 -13.22 9.04
CA GLY A 47 7.10 -13.43 8.94
C GLY A 47 6.27 -12.20 8.56
N ALA A 48 6.89 -11.08 8.19
CA ALA A 48 6.15 -9.91 7.70
C ALA A 48 5.60 -10.12 6.27
N THR A 49 4.45 -9.51 5.97
CA THR A 49 3.83 -9.52 4.64
C THR A 49 4.08 -8.20 3.90
N PRO A 50 4.86 -8.19 2.81
CA PRO A 50 5.07 -6.99 2.02
C PRO A 50 3.86 -6.66 1.15
N ILE A 51 3.46 -5.39 1.13
CA ILE A 51 2.39 -4.82 0.32
C ILE A 51 2.81 -3.45 -0.24
N THR A 52 2.00 -2.90 -1.14
CA THR A 52 2.12 -1.53 -1.64
C THR A 52 1.03 -0.64 -1.07
N TRP A 53 1.23 0.68 -1.09
CA TRP A 53 0.23 1.62 -0.53
C TRP A 53 -1.10 1.53 -1.28
N GLU A 54 -1.04 1.29 -2.60
CA GLU A 54 -2.23 1.14 -3.43
C GLU A 54 -2.98 -0.14 -3.08
N GLN A 55 -2.28 -1.26 -2.92
CA GLN A 55 -2.90 -2.51 -2.46
C GLN A 55 -3.54 -2.32 -1.06
N TYR A 56 -2.85 -1.64 -0.14
CA TYR A 56 -3.40 -1.32 1.18
C TYR A 56 -4.70 -0.51 1.08
N LEU A 57 -4.71 0.55 0.27
CA LEU A 57 -5.91 1.36 0.03
C LEU A 57 -7.08 0.51 -0.50
N LEU A 58 -6.79 -0.38 -1.46
CA LEU A 58 -7.82 -1.23 -2.06
C LEU A 58 -8.31 -2.34 -1.12
N GLU A 59 -7.47 -2.84 -0.21
CA GLU A 59 -7.88 -3.77 0.85
C GLU A 59 -8.75 -3.12 1.93
N LEU A 60 -8.66 -1.80 2.10
CA LEU A 60 -9.60 -1.04 2.94
C LEU A 60 -10.94 -0.84 2.21
N GLN A 61 -10.90 -0.43 0.93
CA GLN A 61 -12.11 -0.25 0.13
C GLN A 61 -12.87 -1.58 -0.03
N ARG A 62 -12.19 -2.64 -0.47
CA ARG A 62 -12.67 -4.01 -0.80
C ARG A 62 -13.75 -4.13 -1.87
N ASP A 63 -14.72 -3.21 -1.88
CA ASP A 63 -15.93 -3.30 -2.68
C ASP A 63 -16.33 -1.90 -3.18
N TRP A 64 -16.56 -1.77 -4.49
CA TRP A 64 -16.97 -0.52 -5.13
C TRP A 64 -18.45 -0.17 -4.91
N ALA A 65 -19.24 -1.09 -4.36
CA ALA A 65 -20.58 -0.81 -3.88
C ALA A 65 -20.58 -0.03 -2.55
N ARG A 66 -19.44 0.06 -1.84
CA ARG A 66 -19.32 0.87 -0.61
C ARG A 66 -19.19 2.35 -0.94
N SER A 67 -20.33 3.01 -1.05
CA SER A 67 -20.47 4.43 -1.37
C SER A 67 -19.78 5.36 -0.37
N GLU A 68 -19.85 5.04 0.93
CA GLU A 68 -19.30 5.87 2.02
C GLU A 68 -17.81 6.21 1.83
N THR A 69 -17.02 5.25 1.32
CA THR A 69 -15.58 5.43 1.10
C THR A 69 -15.21 5.55 -0.38
N TYR A 70 -16.12 5.28 -1.31
CA TYR A 70 -15.85 5.26 -2.75
C TYR A 70 -15.18 6.55 -3.23
N LYS A 71 -15.77 7.71 -2.89
CA LYS A 71 -15.24 9.00 -3.34
C LYS A 71 -13.84 9.26 -2.76
N ALA A 72 -13.65 9.06 -1.46
CA ALA A 72 -12.37 9.28 -0.81
C ALA A 72 -11.26 8.39 -1.38
N THR A 73 -11.56 7.09 -1.56
CA THR A 73 -10.65 6.11 -2.16
C THR A 73 -10.28 6.50 -3.59
N THR A 74 -11.28 6.79 -4.43
CA THR A 74 -11.03 7.12 -5.83
C THR A 74 -10.31 8.46 -6.00
N ASP A 75 -10.56 9.44 -5.15
CA ASP A 75 -9.85 10.72 -5.19
C ASP A 75 -8.36 10.55 -4.86
N ILE A 76 -8.03 9.81 -3.79
CA ILE A 76 -6.63 9.49 -3.44
C ILE A 76 -5.94 8.77 -4.60
N ALA A 77 -6.60 7.75 -5.17
CA ALA A 77 -6.06 6.98 -6.28
C ALA A 77 -5.86 7.82 -7.54
N LYS A 78 -6.75 8.77 -7.84
CA LYS A 78 -6.57 9.70 -8.97
C LYS A 78 -5.38 10.64 -8.79
N GLU A 79 -5.17 11.11 -7.56
CA GLU A 79 -4.09 12.06 -7.27
C GLU A 79 -2.72 11.39 -7.20
N HIS A 80 -2.64 10.15 -6.68
CA HIS A 80 -1.37 9.51 -6.36
C HIS A 80 -1.15 8.14 -7.03
N GLY A 81 -2.19 7.48 -7.55
CA GLY A 81 -2.15 6.12 -8.13
C GLY A 81 -1.57 6.02 -9.53
N GLY A 82 -1.03 7.11 -10.10
CA GLY A 82 -0.43 7.11 -11.43
C GLY A 82 -1.34 6.49 -12.50
N ALA A 83 -0.92 5.37 -13.09
CA ALA A 83 -1.68 4.68 -14.13
C ALA A 83 -3.04 4.15 -13.62
N TYR A 84 -3.12 3.71 -12.36
CA TYR A 84 -4.38 3.26 -11.77
C TYR A 84 -5.37 4.43 -11.63
N GLY A 85 -4.88 5.57 -11.13
CA GLY A 85 -5.63 6.81 -11.07
C GLY A 85 -6.15 7.28 -12.43
N LEU A 86 -5.31 7.19 -13.47
CA LEU A 86 -5.71 7.46 -14.85
C LEU A 86 -6.82 6.52 -15.33
N GLY A 87 -6.78 5.24 -14.96
CA GLY A 87 -7.83 4.28 -15.24
C GLY A 87 -9.18 4.68 -14.63
N ILE A 88 -9.18 5.19 -13.41
CA ILE A 88 -10.40 5.71 -12.76
C ILE A 88 -10.92 6.93 -13.50
N ILE A 89 -10.06 7.91 -13.83
CA ILE A 89 -10.45 9.12 -14.58
C ILE A 89 -11.08 8.71 -15.92
N TYR A 90 -10.44 7.79 -16.64
CA TYR A 90 -10.92 7.28 -17.91
C TYR A 90 -12.30 6.61 -17.77
N SER A 91 -12.45 5.70 -16.80
CA SER A 91 -13.72 5.00 -16.55
C SER A 91 -14.87 5.97 -16.26
N GLN A 92 -14.63 6.99 -15.42
CA GLN A 92 -15.63 8.01 -15.10
C GLN A 92 -15.99 8.88 -16.30
N ALA A 93 -14.99 9.33 -17.06
CA ALA A 93 -15.20 10.22 -18.20
C ALA A 93 -15.87 9.51 -19.39
N MET A 94 -15.53 8.26 -19.66
CA MET A 94 -15.98 7.53 -20.86
C MET A 94 -17.22 6.67 -20.63
N PHE A 95 -17.37 6.08 -19.44
CA PHE A 95 -18.44 5.13 -19.15
C PHE A 95 -19.38 5.59 -18.03
N GLY A 96 -19.15 6.76 -17.43
CA GLY A 96 -19.97 7.26 -16.33
C GLY A 96 -19.84 6.42 -15.05
N GLY A 97 -18.69 5.75 -14.87
CA GLY A 97 -18.42 4.90 -13.71
C GLY A 97 -18.63 5.63 -12.39
N LYS A 98 -19.34 5.00 -11.45
CA LYS A 98 -19.72 5.56 -10.16
C LYS A 98 -19.89 4.43 -9.14
N GLU A 99 -20.07 4.78 -7.87
CA GLU A 99 -20.32 3.79 -6.83
C GLU A 99 -21.42 2.80 -7.22
N GLY A 100 -21.16 1.50 -7.03
CA GLY A 100 -22.11 0.41 -7.30
C GLY A 100 -22.51 0.14 -8.75
N HIS A 101 -21.84 0.72 -9.76
CA HIS A 101 -22.20 0.57 -11.18
C HIS A 101 -21.01 0.38 -12.12
#